data_AF-A0A3S0U7U8-F1
#
_entry.id   AF-A0A3S0U7U8-F1
#
_cell.length_a   1.000
_cell.length_b   1.000
_cell.length_c   1.000
_cell.angle_alpha   90.00
_cell.angle_beta   90.00
_cell.angle_gamma   90.00
#
_symmetry.space_group_name_H-M   'P 1'
#
loop_
_entity.id
_entity.type
_entity.pdbx_description
1 polymer ?
#
loop_
_entity_poly.entity_id
_entity_poly.type
_entity_poly.pdbx_seq_one_letter_code
_entity_poly.pdbx_strand_id
1 'polypeptide(L)'
;MPADIAETLAKLPATPGITYRGLSGAPATSAITLSQVMPTSADPRVATENFTAERVVAIVTVTGRFIGPLSRYPDQMEVALLPATLLVPVGSVAVPGIANDVVLLAETGTAPGLPADLPELQRVVSAQVSAALQRPPATIHSPGRFSTPRA
;
A
#
# COMPACT_ATOMS: atom_id res chain seq x y z
N MET A 1 18.71 23.03 -9.90
CA MET A 1 17.59 22.48 -9.11
C MET A 1 17.47 21.01 -9.48
N PRO A 2 17.69 20.06 -8.56
CA PRO A 2 17.34 18.68 -8.86
C PRO A 2 15.83 18.66 -9.14
N ALA A 3 15.42 18.03 -10.25
CA ALA A 3 14.01 17.83 -10.52
C ALA A 3 13.39 17.15 -9.29
N ASP A 4 12.26 17.69 -8.80
CA ASP A 4 11.58 17.09 -7.66
C ASP A 4 11.24 15.64 -8.02
N ILE A 5 11.60 14.69 -7.16
CA ILE A 5 11.34 13.27 -7.40
C ILE A 5 9.84 13.06 -7.63
N ALA A 6 9.00 13.84 -6.94
CA ALA A 6 7.55 13.81 -7.14
C ALA A 6 7.14 14.25 -8.57
N GLU A 7 7.76 15.29 -9.12
CA GLU A 7 7.50 15.74 -10.51
C GLU A 7 7.93 14.69 -11.53
N THR A 8 9.04 14.00 -11.28
CA THR A 8 9.51 12.93 -12.16
C THR A 8 8.56 11.74 -12.14
N LEU A 9 8.14 11.31 -10.94
CA LEU A 9 7.18 10.22 -10.77
C LEU A 9 5.80 10.57 -11.35
N ALA A 10 5.37 11.83 -11.27
CA ALA A 10 4.09 12.29 -11.80
C ALA A 10 3.93 12.03 -13.32
N LYS A 11 5.04 11.98 -14.07
CA LYS A 11 5.07 11.69 -15.52
C LYS A 11 4.80 10.23 -15.86
N LEU A 12 4.89 9.32 -14.89
CA LEU A 12 4.51 7.92 -15.09
C LEU A 12 2.98 7.81 -15.23
N PRO A 13 2.48 6.79 -15.94
CA PRO A 13 1.05 6.53 -16.01
C PRO A 13 0.51 6.23 -14.60
N ALA A 14 -0.70 6.72 -14.33
CA ALA A 14 -1.43 6.32 -13.13
C ALA A 14 -1.71 4.82 -13.18
N THR A 15 -1.54 4.15 -12.04
CA THR A 15 -1.76 2.72 -11.84
C THR A 15 -2.77 2.55 -10.71
N PRO A 16 -4.08 2.62 -11.01
CA PRO A 16 -5.09 2.34 -10.01
C PRO A 16 -4.98 0.89 -9.51
N GLY A 17 -5.22 0.68 -8.22
CA GLY A 17 -5.23 -0.65 -7.63
C GLY A 17 -5.23 -0.63 -6.11
N ILE A 18 -4.99 -1.80 -5.51
CA ILE A 18 -4.77 -1.95 -4.08
C ILE A 18 -3.27 -2.13 -3.86
N THR A 19 -2.71 -1.31 -2.98
CA THR A 19 -1.32 -1.42 -2.54
C THR A 19 -1.27 -1.59 -1.03
N TYR A 20 -0.12 -2.00 -0.53
CA TYR A 20 0.07 -2.38 0.85
C TYR A 20 1.21 -1.63 1.49
N ARG A 21 1.08 -1.40 2.79
CA ARG A 21 2.10 -0.82 3.65
C ARG A 21 2.07 -1.47 5.02
N GLY A 22 3.22 -1.68 5.64
CA GLY A 22 3.32 -2.00 7.06
C GLY A 22 3.12 -0.76 7.93
N LEU A 23 2.43 -0.92 9.06
CA LEU A 23 2.25 0.13 10.05
C LEU A 23 2.65 -0.36 11.43
N SER A 24 3.28 0.52 12.19
CA SER A 24 3.59 0.39 13.62
C SER A 24 2.73 1.41 14.39
N GLY A 25 2.19 1.01 15.54
CA GLY A 25 1.31 1.89 16.32
C GLY A 25 -0.09 2.09 15.74
N ALA A 26 -0.88 2.94 16.40
CA ALA A 26 -2.31 3.07 16.15
C ALA A 26 -2.62 3.55 14.71
N PRO A 27 -3.62 2.96 14.03
CA PRO A 27 -4.04 3.43 12.72
C PRO A 27 -4.65 4.82 12.80
N ALA A 28 -4.52 5.57 11.71
CA ALA A 28 -5.18 6.86 11.59
C ALA A 28 -6.69 6.69 11.57
N THR A 29 -7.38 7.51 12.36
CA THR A 29 -8.84 7.55 12.46
C THR A 29 -9.46 8.68 11.65
N SER A 30 -8.63 9.51 11.01
CA SER A 30 -9.03 10.64 10.18
C SER A 30 -8.30 10.62 8.84
N ALA A 31 -8.80 11.40 7.89
CA ALA A 31 -8.17 11.54 6.58
C ALA A 31 -6.76 12.15 6.69
N ILE A 32 -5.84 11.68 5.86
CA ILE A 32 -4.45 12.13 5.81
C ILE A 32 -4.14 12.63 4.42
N THR A 33 -3.62 13.85 4.32
CA THR A 33 -3.00 14.35 3.09
C THR A 33 -1.51 14.05 3.14
N LEU A 34 -1.00 13.35 2.12
CA LEU A 34 0.42 13.02 2.05
C LEU A 34 1.26 14.29 1.82
N SER A 35 2.24 14.53 2.67
CA SER A 35 3.18 15.66 2.51
C SER A 35 4.42 15.29 1.70
N GLN A 36 4.68 14.00 1.50
CA GLN A 36 5.84 13.42 0.82
C GLN A 36 5.40 12.21 0.00
N VAL A 37 6.27 11.74 -0.90
CA VAL A 37 6.03 10.48 -1.62
C VAL A 37 5.96 9.35 -0.59
N MET A 38 4.85 8.60 -0.60
CA MET A 38 4.68 7.43 0.25
C MET A 38 4.91 6.15 -0.55
N PRO A 39 6.01 5.41 -0.31
CA PRO A 39 6.23 4.13 -0.94
C PRO A 39 5.27 3.08 -0.40
N THR A 40 4.69 2.28 -1.30
CA THR A 40 3.84 1.12 -1.00
C THR A 40 4.23 -0.03 -1.93
N SER A 41 3.77 -1.24 -1.66
CA SER A 41 3.99 -2.38 -2.56
C SER A 41 2.67 -3.04 -2.95
N ALA A 42 2.54 -3.50 -4.19
CA ALA A 42 1.40 -4.32 -4.60
C ALA A 42 1.45 -5.74 -3.98
N ASP A 43 2.56 -6.15 -3.36
CA ASP A 43 2.69 -7.41 -2.63
C ASP A 43 2.52 -7.19 -1.11
N PRO A 44 1.50 -7.78 -0.46
CA PRO A 44 1.37 -7.74 1.00
C PRO A 44 2.60 -8.26 1.74
N ARG A 45 3.30 -9.29 1.24
CA ARG A 45 4.51 -9.84 1.87
C ARG A 45 5.66 -8.85 1.81
N VAL A 46 5.89 -8.22 0.67
CA VAL A 46 6.97 -7.23 0.54
C VAL A 46 6.65 -5.99 1.38
N ALA A 47 5.42 -5.50 1.30
CA ALA A 47 4.96 -4.32 2.04
C ALA A 47 5.14 -4.42 3.56
N THR A 48 5.01 -5.64 4.09
CA THR A 48 4.99 -5.92 5.54
C THR A 48 6.22 -6.67 6.02
N GLU A 49 7.24 -6.79 5.15
CA GLU A 49 8.47 -7.54 5.43
C GLU A 49 8.17 -8.97 5.92
N ASN A 50 7.38 -9.70 5.13
CA ASN A 50 6.84 -11.03 5.43
C ASN A 50 5.92 -11.07 6.66
N PHE A 51 5.03 -10.09 6.79
CA PHE A 51 4.09 -9.95 7.91
C PHE A 51 4.77 -9.80 9.27
N THR A 52 5.97 -9.20 9.30
CA THR A 52 6.66 -8.82 10.54
C THR A 52 6.23 -7.45 11.06
N ALA A 53 5.65 -6.61 10.18
CA ALA A 53 5.00 -5.37 10.59
C ALA A 53 3.83 -5.63 11.57
N GLU A 54 3.62 -4.71 12.51
CA GLU A 54 2.56 -4.85 13.53
C GLU A 54 1.16 -4.91 12.92
N ARG A 55 0.91 -4.08 11.89
CA ARG A 55 -0.34 -4.05 11.13
C ARG A 55 -0.08 -4.01 9.63
N VAL A 56 -1.05 -4.53 8.89
CA VAL A 56 -1.13 -4.40 7.43
C VAL A 56 -2.11 -3.28 7.10
N VAL A 57 -1.71 -2.37 6.24
CA VAL A 57 -2.58 -1.33 5.67
C VAL A 57 -2.76 -1.64 4.19
N ALA A 58 -4.00 -1.83 3.75
CA ALA A 58 -4.36 -1.89 2.35
C ALA A 58 -4.89 -0.51 1.91
N ILE A 59 -4.35 -0.01 0.81
CA ILE A 59 -4.62 1.33 0.30
C ILE A 59 -5.17 1.19 -1.11
N VAL A 60 -6.42 1.58 -1.31
CA VAL A 60 -6.97 1.77 -2.65
C VAL A 60 -6.39 3.05 -3.19
N THR A 61 -5.65 2.96 -4.29
CA THR A 61 -5.09 4.12 -4.98
C THR A 61 -5.71 4.26 -6.37
N VAL A 62 -5.95 5.51 -6.75
CA VAL A 62 -6.40 5.96 -8.07
C VAL A 62 -5.21 6.52 -8.85
N THR A 63 -4.32 7.25 -8.18
CA THR A 63 -3.20 7.96 -8.80
C THR A 63 -1.82 7.39 -8.44
N GLY A 64 -1.75 6.18 -7.88
CA GLY A 64 -0.48 5.52 -7.60
C GLY A 64 0.39 5.37 -8.85
N ARG A 65 1.71 5.40 -8.69
CA ARG A 65 2.67 5.23 -9.79
C ARG A 65 3.44 3.94 -9.61
N PHE A 66 3.23 2.97 -10.48
CA PHE A 66 4.06 1.76 -10.49
C PHE A 66 5.48 2.10 -10.95
N ILE A 67 6.46 1.86 -10.09
CA ILE A 67 7.87 2.19 -10.38
C ILE A 67 8.72 0.98 -10.73
N GLY A 68 8.14 -0.23 -10.76
CA GLY A 68 8.85 -1.48 -11.03
C GLY A 68 9.85 -1.39 -12.20
N PRO A 69 9.48 -0.84 -13.38
CA PRO A 69 10.39 -0.73 -14.53
C PRO A 69 11.61 0.17 -14.31
N LEU A 70 11.56 1.07 -13.32
CA LEU A 70 12.63 2.00 -12.97
C LEU A 70 13.38 1.59 -11.69
N SER A 71 12.86 0.58 -10.96
CA SER A 71 13.39 0.16 -9.68
C SER A 71 14.62 -0.73 -9.84
N ARG A 72 15.57 -0.63 -8.90
CA ARG A 72 16.65 -1.60 -8.76
C ARG A 72 16.14 -3.00 -8.36
N TYR A 73 14.97 -3.06 -7.73
CA TYR A 73 14.32 -4.28 -7.26
C TYR A 73 12.86 -4.32 -7.76
N PRO A 74 12.62 -4.69 -9.04
CA PRO A 74 11.28 -4.68 -9.63
C PRO A 74 10.31 -5.66 -8.97
N ASP A 75 10.84 -6.73 -8.39
CA ASP A 75 10.11 -7.76 -7.64
C ASP A 75 9.47 -7.24 -6.34
N GLN A 76 9.92 -6.08 -5.83
CA GLN A 76 9.25 -5.40 -4.73
C GLN A 76 7.89 -4.81 -5.11
N MET A 77 7.56 -4.78 -6.40
CA MET A 77 6.29 -4.29 -6.95
C MET A 77 5.88 -2.93 -6.35
N GLU A 78 6.82 -2.00 -6.28
CA GLU A 78 6.60 -0.72 -5.64
C GLU A 78 5.62 0.16 -6.42
N VAL A 79 4.68 0.73 -5.68
CA VAL A 79 3.76 1.77 -6.13
C VAL A 79 3.97 2.99 -5.23
N ALA A 80 4.34 4.11 -5.84
CA ALA A 80 4.54 5.37 -5.15
C ALA A 80 3.23 6.18 -5.12
N LEU A 81 2.78 6.58 -3.93
CA LEU A 81 1.71 7.56 -3.78
C LEU A 81 2.32 8.95 -3.65
N LEU A 82 1.83 9.91 -4.42
CA LEU A 82 2.45 11.24 -4.53
C LEU A 82 2.00 12.18 -3.40
N PRO A 83 2.76 13.26 -3.12
CA PRO A 83 2.29 14.33 -2.26
C PRO A 83 0.91 14.87 -2.71
N ALA A 84 0.17 15.45 -1.77
CA ALA A 84 -1.21 15.92 -1.93
C ALA A 84 -2.27 14.83 -2.18
N THR A 85 -1.89 13.55 -2.22
CA THR A 85 -2.87 12.44 -2.19
C THR A 85 -3.62 12.45 -0.86
N LEU A 86 -4.95 12.47 -0.91
CA LEU A 86 -5.82 12.41 0.27
C LEU A 86 -6.26 10.96 0.50
N LEU A 87 -5.84 10.36 1.61
CA LEU A 87 -6.22 9.01 2.03
C LEU A 87 -7.26 9.08 3.14
N VAL A 88 -8.39 8.40 2.96
CA VAL A 88 -9.50 8.35 3.90
C VAL A 88 -9.59 6.94 4.50
N PRO A 89 -9.68 6.79 5.83
CA PRO A 89 -10.00 5.51 6.44
C PRO A 89 -11.42 5.07 6.05
N VAL A 90 -11.55 3.89 5.46
CA VAL A 90 -12.83 3.36 4.98
C VAL A 90 -13.30 2.11 5.74
N GLY A 91 -12.43 1.52 6.56
CA GLY A 91 -12.79 0.42 7.45
C GLY A 91 -11.62 -0.48 7.79
N SER A 92 -11.94 -1.69 8.23
CA SER A 92 -10.98 -2.76 8.48
C SER A 92 -11.54 -4.11 8.03
N VAL A 93 -10.68 -5.12 7.94
CA VAL A 93 -11.08 -6.51 7.70
C VAL A 93 -10.19 -7.48 8.49
N ALA A 94 -10.83 -8.39 9.23
CA ALA A 94 -10.14 -9.50 9.87
C ALA A 94 -9.70 -10.52 8.81
N VAL A 95 -8.43 -10.93 8.85
CA VAL A 95 -7.87 -11.94 7.96
C VAL A 95 -7.24 -13.05 8.80
N PRO A 96 -7.67 -14.32 8.65
CA PRO A 96 -7.07 -15.43 9.37
C PRO A 96 -5.55 -15.50 9.16
N GLY A 97 -4.79 -15.57 10.27
CA GLY A 97 -3.33 -15.59 10.25
C GLY A 97 -2.66 -14.21 10.39
N ILE A 98 -3.43 -13.12 10.41
CA ILE A 98 -2.95 -11.78 10.79
C ILE A 98 -3.50 -11.44 12.17
N ALA A 99 -2.63 -10.98 13.08
CA ALA A 99 -3.00 -10.73 14.48
C ALA A 99 -3.93 -9.52 14.65
N ASN A 100 -3.73 -8.48 13.85
CA ASN A 100 -4.55 -7.26 13.85
C ASN A 100 -5.39 -7.20 12.57
N ASP A 101 -6.58 -6.62 12.63
CA ASP A 101 -7.36 -6.34 11.43
C ASP A 101 -6.53 -5.53 10.41
N VAL A 102 -6.67 -5.89 9.15
CA VAL A 102 -6.08 -5.14 8.04
C VAL A 102 -6.83 -3.82 7.91
N VAL A 103 -6.10 -2.71 7.98
CA VAL A 103 -6.65 -1.36 7.90
C VAL A 103 -6.89 -1.00 6.45
N LEU A 104 -8.05 -0.43 6.13
CA LEU A 104 -8.43 -0.07 4.77
C LEU A 104 -8.44 1.45 4.64
N LEU A 105 -7.60 1.95 3.73
CA LEU A 105 -7.58 3.34 3.30
C LEU A 105 -7.99 3.44 1.83
N ALA A 106 -8.64 4.53 1.45
CA ALA A 106 -8.92 4.83 0.06
C ALA A 106 -8.48 6.24 -0.30
N GLU A 107 -7.79 6.36 -1.43
CA GLU A 107 -7.62 7.63 -2.12
C GLU A 107 -8.97 8.13 -2.64
N THR A 108 -9.25 9.42 -2.50
CA THR A 108 -10.48 9.99 -3.05
C THR A 108 -10.50 9.93 -4.57
N GLY A 109 -11.65 9.55 -5.13
CA GLY A 109 -11.85 9.41 -6.58
C GLY A 109 -12.26 8.00 -6.97
N THR A 110 -12.33 7.75 -8.27
CA THR A 110 -12.73 6.47 -8.84
C THR A 110 -11.87 6.13 -10.04
N ALA A 111 -11.59 4.85 -10.23
CA ALA A 111 -10.97 4.34 -11.46
C ALA A 111 -11.55 2.96 -11.83
N PRO A 112 -11.50 2.58 -13.12
CA PRO A 112 -11.93 1.26 -13.55
C PRO A 112 -11.17 0.14 -12.82
N GLY A 113 -11.88 -0.93 -12.45
CA GLY A 113 -11.29 -2.11 -11.82
C GLY A 113 -10.99 -1.98 -10.32
N LEU A 114 -11.30 -0.84 -9.69
CA LEU A 114 -11.30 -0.73 -8.24
C LEU A 114 -12.57 -1.36 -7.64
N PRO A 115 -12.52 -1.86 -6.39
CA PRO A 115 -13.70 -2.34 -5.69
C PRO A 115 -14.82 -1.31 -5.67
N ALA A 116 -16.05 -1.73 -5.95
CA ALA A 116 -17.21 -0.85 -6.05
C ALA A 116 -17.67 -0.32 -4.68
N ASP A 117 -17.48 -1.11 -3.63
CA ASP A 117 -17.90 -0.77 -2.27
C ASP A 117 -16.98 -1.41 -1.20
N LEU A 118 -17.26 -1.08 0.07
CA LEU A 118 -16.51 -1.60 1.21
C LEU A 118 -16.58 -3.13 1.33
N PRO A 119 -17.76 -3.80 1.25
CA PRO A 119 -17.83 -5.26 1.26
C PRO A 119 -16.96 -5.92 0.19
N GLU A 120 -16.97 -5.40 -1.04
CA GLU A 120 -16.11 -5.91 -2.11
C GLU A 120 -14.63 -5.68 -1.79
N LEU A 121 -14.27 -4.49 -1.30
CA LEU A 121 -12.89 -4.19 -0.88
C LEU A 121 -12.41 -5.16 0.21
N GLN A 122 -13.22 -5.39 1.25
CA GLN A 122 -12.91 -6.33 2.33
C GLN A 122 -12.67 -7.74 1.78
N ARG A 123 -13.52 -8.20 0.86
CA ARG A 123 -13.37 -9.52 0.22
C ARG A 123 -12.09 -9.62 -0.59
N VAL A 124 -11.79 -8.61 -1.42
CA VAL A 124 -10.59 -8.60 -2.28
C VAL A 124 -9.32 -8.55 -1.42
N VAL A 125 -9.27 -7.67 -0.42
CA VAL A 125 -8.12 -7.53 0.48
C VAL A 125 -7.91 -8.81 1.29
N SER A 126 -8.98 -9.40 1.84
CA SER A 126 -8.89 -10.65 2.58
C SER A 126 -8.35 -11.78 1.71
N ALA A 127 -8.81 -11.90 0.46
CA ALA A 127 -8.31 -12.90 -0.48
C ALA A 127 -6.84 -12.67 -0.85
N GLN A 128 -6.43 -11.43 -1.14
CA GLN A 128 -5.05 -11.09 -1.51
C GLN A 128 -4.07 -11.32 -0.35
N VAL A 129 -4.43 -10.92 0.87
CA VAL A 129 -3.60 -11.14 2.07
C VAL A 129 -3.55 -12.63 2.43
N SER A 130 -4.66 -13.35 2.36
CA SER A 130 -4.70 -14.81 2.60
C SER A 130 -3.84 -15.57 1.58
N ALA A 131 -3.95 -15.23 0.29
CA ALA A 131 -3.12 -15.83 -0.75
C ALA A 131 -1.63 -15.49 -0.55
N ALA A 132 -1.32 -14.28 -0.09
CA ALA A 132 0.03 -13.89 0.27
C ALA A 132 0.56 -14.74 1.42
N LEU A 133 -0.21 -14.98 2.49
CA LEU A 133 0.19 -15.85 3.62
C LEU A 133 0.55 -17.28 3.18
N GLN A 134 -0.09 -17.82 2.14
CA GLN A 134 0.20 -19.17 1.64
C GLN A 134 1.45 -19.25 0.75
N ARG A 135 1.96 -18.12 0.25
CA ARG A 135 3.21 -18.10 -0.53
C ARG A 135 4.43 -18.24 0.39
N PRO A 136 5.58 -18.74 -0.11
CA PRO A 136 6.85 -18.66 0.60
C PRO A 136 7.22 -17.20 0.97
N PRO A 137 8.05 -16.99 1.99
CA PRO A 137 8.59 -15.67 2.30
C PRO A 137 9.25 -15.02 1.07
N ALA A 138 8.96 -13.74 0.84
CA ALA A 138 9.59 -12.95 -0.20
C ALA A 138 10.98 -12.48 0.24
N THR A 139 11.90 -12.31 -0.71
CA THR A 139 13.20 -11.67 -0.45
C THR A 139 12.99 -10.18 -0.20
N ILE A 140 13.42 -9.68 0.97
CA ILE A 140 13.28 -8.26 1.32
C ILE A 140 14.56 -7.51 0.99
N HIS A 141 14.60 -6.87 -0.18
CA HIS A 141 15.77 -6.08 -0.62
C HIS A 141 15.90 -4.70 0.06
N SER A 142 14.85 -4.19 0.70
CA SER A 142 14.83 -2.85 1.30
C SER A 142 14.00 -2.80 2.59
N PRO A 143 14.54 -3.32 3.70
CA PRO A 143 13.88 -3.26 5.01
C PRO A 143 13.52 -1.81 5.39
N GLY A 144 12.37 -1.61 6.02
CA GLY A 144 11.86 -0.29 6.43
C GLY A 144 11.29 0.58 5.31
N ARG A 145 11.40 0.16 4.03
CA ARG A 145 10.96 1.00 2.91
C ARG A 145 9.44 1.17 2.85
N PHE A 146 8.71 0.08 3.06
CA PHE A 146 7.25 0.03 3.00
C PHE A 146 6.59 -0.10 4.36
N SER A 147 7.35 0.02 5.44
CA SER A 147 6.86 -0.08 6.81
C SER A 147 7.22 1.21 7.56
N THR A 148 6.35 1.69 8.43
CA THR A 148 6.77 2.74 9.37
C THR A 148 7.75 2.12 10.38
N PRO A 149 8.89 2.76 10.68
CA PRO A 149 9.82 2.29 11.70
C PRO A 149 9.09 1.97 13.00
N ARG A 150 9.49 0.88 13.65
CA ARG A 150 9.00 0.56 14.99
C ARG A 150 9.55 1.62 15.96
N ALA A 151 8.68 2.32 16.67
CA ALA A 151 9.06 3.23 17.74
C ALA A 151 9.62 2.44 18.93
#